data_AF-A0A817WQZ3-F1
#
_entry.id   AF-A0A817WQZ3-F1
#
_cell.length_a   1.000
_cell.length_b   1.000
_cell.length_c   1.000
_cell.angle_alpha   90.00
_cell.angle_beta   90.00
_cell.angle_gamma   90.00
#
_symmetry.space_group_name_H-M   'P 1'
#
loop_
_entity.id
_entity.type
_entity.pdbx_description
1 polymer ?
#
loop_
_entity_poly.entity_id
_entity_poly.type
_entity_poly.pdbx_seq_one_letter_code
_entity_poly.pdbx_strand_id
1 'polypeptide(L)'
;MNATSGILVAGGFGRGPFSTQLNSPTAIIMDVYDNMFILDAGNQRIQQFTPGNNVGITIFDGSYNSGFGLNAQSMGMDSFGNLYVPDFNSMRIQKINLVSSSSCTGMLSS
;
A
#
# COMPACT_ATOMS: atom_id res chain seq x y z
N MET A 1 10.74 8.69 -27.40
CA MET A 1 11.60 8.44 -26.22
C MET A 1 11.59 6.95 -26.00
N ASN A 2 12.76 6.29 -26.04
CA ASN A 2 12.88 4.85 -25.77
C ASN A 2 13.58 4.68 -24.43
N ALA A 3 13.03 3.85 -23.54
CA ALA A 3 13.70 3.49 -22.29
C ALA A 3 14.84 2.50 -22.57
N THR A 4 16.00 2.70 -21.93
CA THR A 4 17.19 1.84 -22.10
C THR A 4 17.55 1.06 -20.84
N SER A 5 16.89 1.32 -19.71
CA SER A 5 17.10 0.63 -18.44
C SER A 5 15.88 0.75 -17.53
N GLY A 6 15.79 -0.15 -16.54
CA GLY A 6 14.87 -0.08 -15.41
C GLY A 6 15.62 -0.29 -14.11
N ILE A 7 15.08 0.25 -13.01
CA ILE A 7 15.64 0.10 -11.66
C ILE A 7 14.63 -0.61 -10.75
N LEU A 8 15.13 -1.41 -9.81
CA LEU A 8 14.31 -2.01 -8.76
C LEU A 8 13.99 -0.95 -7.70
N VAL A 9 12.70 -0.69 -7.48
CA VAL A 9 12.24 0.35 -6.54
C VAL A 9 11.42 -0.18 -5.38
N ALA A 10 10.93 -1.42 -5.46
CA ALA A 10 10.18 -2.07 -4.39
C ALA A 10 10.32 -3.60 -4.49
N GLY A 11 10.39 -4.27 -3.34
CA GLY A 11 10.56 -5.72 -3.28
C GLY A 11 11.91 -6.20 -3.83
N GLY A 12 11.89 -7.28 -4.62
CA GLY A 12 13.06 -7.81 -5.32
C GLY A 12 13.70 -9.06 -4.72
N PHE A 13 13.24 -9.51 -3.55
CA PHE A 13 13.75 -10.72 -2.88
C PHE A 13 12.85 -11.95 -3.08
N GLY A 14 12.20 -12.00 -4.24
CA GLY A 14 11.28 -13.09 -4.63
C GLY A 14 9.91 -13.02 -3.97
N ARG A 15 9.17 -14.12 -4.12
CA ARG A 15 7.81 -14.29 -3.60
C ARG A 15 7.84 -14.61 -2.11
N GLY A 16 7.11 -13.85 -1.29
CA GLY A 16 6.93 -14.17 0.12
C GLY A 16 6.35 -13.03 0.95
N PRO A 17 6.19 -13.23 2.27
CA PRO A 17 5.48 -12.31 3.15
C PRO A 17 6.38 -11.25 3.81
N PHE A 18 7.71 -11.31 3.65
CA PHE A 18 8.60 -10.35 4.29
C PHE A 18 8.52 -8.96 3.66
N SER A 19 9.02 -7.93 4.37
CA SER A 19 8.94 -6.53 3.92
C SER A 19 9.66 -6.24 2.60
N THR A 20 10.64 -7.05 2.24
CA THR A 20 11.40 -6.95 0.98
C THR A 20 10.87 -7.89 -0.12
N GLN A 21 9.77 -8.58 0.15
CA GLN A 21 9.15 -9.55 -0.74
C GLN A 21 7.72 -9.11 -1.08
N LEU A 22 7.27 -9.52 -2.25
CA LEU A 22 5.92 -9.30 -2.75
C LEU A 22 5.39 -10.61 -3.33
N ASN A 23 4.08 -10.80 -3.31
CA ASN A 23 3.41 -11.99 -3.79
C ASN A 23 2.23 -11.56 -4.67
N SER A 24 2.40 -11.65 -5.98
CA SER A 24 1.38 -11.24 -6.96
C SER A 24 0.89 -9.80 -6.74
N PRO A 25 1.78 -8.78 -6.76
CA PRO A 25 1.36 -7.39 -6.66
C PRO A 25 0.52 -7.01 -7.88
N THR A 26 -0.64 -6.37 -7.67
CA THR A 26 -1.61 -6.10 -8.75
C THR A 26 -1.78 -4.61 -9.05
N ALA A 27 -1.45 -3.73 -8.12
CA ALA A 27 -1.61 -2.29 -8.29
C ALA A 27 -0.51 -1.50 -7.57
N ILE A 28 -0.22 -0.31 -8.09
CA ILE A 28 0.68 0.68 -7.50
C ILE A 28 0.04 2.08 -7.61
N ILE A 29 0.14 2.87 -6.55
CA ILE A 29 -0.20 4.29 -6.52
C ILE A 29 0.97 5.05 -5.90
N MET A 30 1.16 6.31 -6.31
CA MET A 30 2.14 7.21 -5.70
C MET A 30 1.43 8.38 -5.04
N ASP A 31 1.94 8.83 -3.90
CA ASP A 31 1.53 10.12 -3.31
C ASP A 31 2.39 11.28 -3.83
N VAL A 32 2.11 12.50 -3.34
CA VAL A 32 2.84 13.73 -3.70
C VAL A 32 4.29 13.78 -3.17
N TYR A 33 4.68 12.82 -2.32
CA TYR A 33 6.02 12.69 -1.76
C TYR A 33 6.78 11.51 -2.39
N ASP A 34 6.29 10.99 -3.52
CA ASP A 34 6.81 9.82 -4.25
C ASP A 34 6.79 8.52 -3.43
N ASN A 35 6.01 8.42 -2.34
CA ASN A 35 5.81 7.15 -1.67
C ASN A 35 4.97 6.23 -2.55
N MET A 36 5.40 4.98 -2.69
CA MET A 36 4.70 3.96 -3.47
C MET A 36 3.86 3.09 -2.57
N PHE A 37 2.57 2.97 -2.89
CA PHE A 37 1.60 2.12 -2.22
C PHE A 37 1.27 0.94 -3.13
N ILE A 38 1.71 -0.25 -2.74
CA ILE A 38 1.59 -1.46 -3.54
C ILE A 38 0.53 -2.37 -2.94
N LEU A 39 -0.44 -2.75 -3.77
CA LEU A 39 -1.40 -3.80 -3.45
C LEU A 39 -0.72 -5.15 -3.65
N ASP A 40 -0.29 -5.76 -2.55
CA ASP A 40 0.37 -7.05 -2.50
C ASP A 40 -0.68 -8.16 -2.34
N ALA A 41 -1.47 -8.38 -3.40
CA ALA A 41 -2.73 -9.12 -3.35
C ALA A 41 -2.57 -10.58 -2.90
N GLY A 42 -1.50 -11.26 -3.29
CA GLY A 42 -1.24 -12.63 -2.87
C GLY A 42 -0.89 -12.75 -1.38
N ASN A 43 -0.46 -11.65 -0.75
CA ASN A 43 -0.29 -11.54 0.71
C ASN A 43 -1.45 -10.79 1.39
N GLN A 44 -2.48 -10.38 0.64
CA GLN A 44 -3.67 -9.67 1.14
C GLN A 44 -3.32 -8.42 1.97
N ARG A 45 -2.33 -7.63 1.53
CA ARG A 45 -1.88 -6.43 2.26
C ARG A 45 -1.60 -5.26 1.33
N ILE A 46 -1.46 -4.07 1.91
CA ILE A 46 -0.93 -2.90 1.22
C ILE A 46 0.40 -2.53 1.86
N GLN A 47 1.43 -2.40 1.03
CA GLN A 47 2.79 -2.04 1.44
C GLN A 47 3.11 -0.62 0.97
N GLN A 48 3.65 0.21 1.84
CA GLN A 48 4.24 1.50 1.49
C GLN A 48 5.76 1.36 1.36
N PHE A 49 6.33 1.88 0.27
CA PHE A 49 7.76 2.01 0.03
C PHE A 49 8.11 3.48 -0.17
N THR A 50 9.09 3.98 0.58
CA THR A 50 9.60 5.33 0.41
C THR A 50 10.62 5.36 -0.75
N PRO A 51 10.79 6.50 -1.45
CA PRO A 51 11.78 6.63 -2.50
C PRO A 51 13.17 6.14 -2.08
N GLY A 52 13.79 5.29 -2.91
CA GLY A 52 15.12 4.74 -2.66
C GLY A 52 15.21 3.61 -1.62
N ASN A 53 14.09 3.19 -1.02
CA ASN A 53 14.05 2.09 -0.06
C ASN A 53 13.28 0.88 -0.61
N ASN A 54 13.90 -0.30 -0.59
CA ASN A 54 13.29 -1.55 -1.04
C ASN A 54 12.65 -2.36 0.10
N VAL A 55 12.57 -1.79 1.31
CA VAL A 55 11.91 -2.37 2.49
C VAL A 55 10.55 -1.70 2.66
N GLY A 56 9.48 -2.49 2.49
CA GLY A 56 8.12 -2.01 2.63
C GLY A 56 7.61 -2.03 4.06
N ILE A 57 6.72 -1.09 4.37
CA ILE A 57 5.96 -1.03 5.63
C ILE A 57 4.52 -1.48 5.33
N THR A 58 4.00 -2.43 6.09
CA THR A 58 2.59 -2.83 5.96
C THR A 58 1.74 -1.75 6.58
N ILE A 59 1.03 -1.00 5.74
CA ILE A 59 0.13 0.08 6.16
C ILE A 59 -1.32 -0.38 6.27
N PHE A 60 -1.63 -1.54 5.71
CA PHE A 60 -2.95 -2.15 5.81
C PHE A 60 -2.85 -3.68 5.73
N ASP A 61 -3.31 -4.37 6.76
CA ASP A 61 -3.59 -5.81 6.73
C ASP A 61 -5.02 -6.02 6.22
N GLY A 62 -5.13 -6.46 4.97
CA GLY A 62 -6.39 -6.74 4.33
C GLY A 62 -6.82 -8.19 4.40
N SER A 63 -6.18 -9.03 5.21
CA SER A 63 -6.55 -10.44 5.29
C SER A 63 -8.01 -10.65 5.76
N TYR A 64 -8.55 -11.86 5.56
CA TYR A 64 -9.84 -12.21 6.16
C TYR A 64 -9.79 -12.19 7.70
N ASN A 65 -8.62 -12.42 8.30
CA ASN A 65 -8.45 -12.41 9.75
C ASN A 65 -8.58 -11.01 10.34
N SER A 66 -8.26 -9.96 9.58
CA SER A 66 -8.51 -8.57 9.96
C SER A 66 -9.94 -8.11 9.65
N GLY A 67 -10.78 -8.98 9.09
CA GLY A 67 -12.19 -8.70 8.75
C GLY A 67 -12.40 -7.95 7.43
N PHE A 68 -11.32 -7.66 6.69
CA PHE A 68 -11.39 -6.88 5.44
C PHE A 68 -11.50 -7.74 4.18
N GLY A 69 -10.78 -8.87 4.13
CA GLY A 69 -10.86 -9.83 3.02
C GLY A 69 -10.53 -9.23 1.65
N LEU A 70 -9.42 -8.51 1.55
CA LEU A 70 -8.94 -7.89 0.31
C LEU A 70 -8.64 -8.95 -0.76
N ASN A 71 -9.53 -9.02 -1.74
CA ASN A 71 -9.27 -9.61 -3.04
C ASN A 71 -9.47 -8.54 -4.13
N ALA A 72 -8.50 -7.64 -4.20
CA ALA A 72 -8.53 -6.49 -5.09
C ALA A 72 -7.47 -6.66 -6.19
N GLN A 73 -7.76 -6.10 -7.36
CA GLN A 73 -6.82 -6.05 -8.49
C GLN A 73 -6.39 -4.61 -8.82
N SER A 74 -6.99 -3.62 -8.18
CA SER A 74 -6.75 -2.20 -8.42
C SER A 74 -6.96 -1.42 -7.13
N MET A 75 -6.48 -0.19 -7.09
CA MET A 75 -6.74 0.79 -6.03
C MET A 75 -6.74 2.19 -6.64
N GLY A 76 -7.40 3.15 -5.97
CA GLY A 76 -7.26 4.59 -6.23
C GLY A 76 -6.90 5.35 -4.96
N MET A 77 -6.44 6.59 -5.08
CA MET A 77 -6.14 7.48 -3.96
C MET A 77 -6.82 8.85 -4.16
N ASP A 78 -7.39 9.43 -3.11
CA ASP A 78 -7.88 10.81 -3.12
C ASP A 78 -6.79 11.83 -2.78
N SER A 79 -7.10 13.12 -2.93
CA SER A 79 -6.16 14.20 -2.61
C SER A 79 -5.80 14.32 -1.12
N PHE A 80 -6.51 13.59 -0.25
CA PHE A 80 -6.24 13.52 1.18
C PHE A 80 -5.41 12.28 1.56
N GLY A 81 -4.99 11.48 0.59
CA GLY A 81 -4.18 10.28 0.79
C GLY A 81 -4.98 9.04 1.22
N ASN A 82 -6.32 9.07 1.16
CA ASN A 82 -7.11 7.88 1.46
C ASN A 82 -7.12 6.94 0.25
N LEU A 83 -7.00 5.64 0.51
CA LEU A 83 -7.08 4.62 -0.54
C LEU A 83 -8.52 4.13 -0.71
N TYR A 84 -8.89 3.86 -1.96
CA TYR A 84 -10.16 3.28 -2.35
C TYR A 84 -9.89 1.96 -3.06
N VAL A 85 -10.35 0.87 -2.47
CA VAL A 85 -9.99 -0.47 -2.91
C VAL A 85 -11.27 -1.24 -3.28
N PRO A 86 -11.49 -1.56 -4.57
CA PRO A 86 -12.57 -2.44 -4.98
C PRO A 86 -12.31 -3.87 -4.50
N ASP A 87 -13.24 -4.40 -3.71
CA ASP A 87 -13.25 -5.79 -3.27
C ASP A 87 -14.26 -6.56 -4.15
N PHE A 88 -13.74 -7.32 -5.10
CA PHE A 88 -14.55 -8.02 -6.10
C PHE A 88 -15.41 -9.13 -5.48
N ASN A 89 -14.90 -9.80 -4.44
CA ASN A 89 -15.61 -10.91 -3.81
C ASN A 89 -16.78 -10.43 -2.95
N SER A 90 -16.58 -9.33 -2.22
CA SER A 90 -17.59 -8.76 -1.34
C SER A 90 -18.48 -7.70 -2.01
N MET A 91 -18.34 -7.50 -3.33
CA MET A 91 -19.11 -6.55 -4.15
C MET A 91 -19.17 -5.13 -3.54
N ARG A 92 -18.05 -4.66 -2.98
CA ARG A 92 -17.98 -3.38 -2.26
C ARG A 92 -16.72 -2.61 -2.62
N ILE A 93 -16.72 -1.31 -2.32
CA ILE A 93 -15.53 -0.47 -2.35
C ILE A 93 -15.20 -0.10 -0.91
N GLN A 94 -13.97 -0.36 -0.49
CA GLN A 94 -13.48 -0.04 0.85
C GLN A 94 -12.65 1.25 0.79
N LYS A 95 -12.98 2.22 1.65
CA LYS A 95 -12.13 3.39 1.89
C LYS A 95 -11.20 3.08 3.06
N ILE A 96 -9.90 3.23 2.85
CA ILE A 96 -8.85 3.06 3.84
C ILE A 96 -8.26 4.44 4.13
N ASN A 97 -8.45 4.93 5.35
CA ASN A 97 -7.88 6.20 5.76
C ASN A 97 -6.41 5.97 6.17
N LEU A 98 -5.48 6.56 5.43
CA LEU A 98 -4.04 6.45 5.70
C LEU A 98 -3.49 7.57 6.59
N VAL A 99 -4.36 8.38 7.19
CA VAL A 99 -3.93 9.39 8.15
C VAL A 99 -3.16 8.70 9.26
N SER A 100 -1.89 9.08 9.38
CA SER A 100 -1.01 8.63 10.45
C SER A 100 -1.76 8.82 11.76
N SER A 101 -1.77 7.79 12.60
CA SER A 101 -2.19 7.87 13.99
C SER A 101 -1.18 8.72 14.78
N SER A 102 -0.99 9.97 14.34
CA SER A 102 -0.31 11.04 15.03
C SER A 102 -1.39 11.98 15.56
N SER A 103 -2.33 11.43 16.33
CA SER A 103 -2.90 12.23 17.41
C SER A 103 -1.76 12.49 18.38
N CYS A 104 -0.95 13.52 18.10
CA CYS A 104 -0.22 14.22 19.14
C CYS A 104 -1.29 14.92 19.99
N THR A 105 -1.95 14.16 20.85
CA THR A 105 -2.72 14.73 21.95
C THR A 105 -1.71 15.29 22.93
N GLY A 106 -1.56 16.61 22.91
CA GLY A 106 -1.06 17.35 24.05
C GLY A 106 0.37 17.88 23.93
N MET A 107 0.63 18.74 22.94
CA MET A 107 1.49 19.90 23.21
C MET A 107 0.83 21.12 22.59
N LEU A 108 0.20 21.94 23.44
CA LEU A 108 0.33 23.40 23.52
C LEU A 108 -0.76 23.96 24.45
N SER A 109 -0.37 24.46 25.62
CA SER A 109 -0.70 25.83 26.05
C SER A 109 0.01 26.16 27.36
N SER A 110 0.84 27.22 27.29
CA SER A 110 1.16 28.23 28.33
C SER A 110 1.13 27.84 29.80
#